data_AF-A0A1F2VKM3-F1
#
_entry.id   AF-A0A1F2VKM3-F1
#
_cell.length_a   1.000
_cell.length_b   1.000
_cell.length_c   1.000
_cell.angle_alpha   90.00
_cell.angle_beta   90.00
_cell.angle_gamma   90.00
#
_symmetry.space_group_name_H-M   'P 1'
#
loop_
_entity.id
_entity.type
_entity.pdbx_description
1 polymer ?
#
loop_
_entity_poly.entity_id
_entity_poly.type
_entity_poly.pdbx_seq_one_letter_code
_entity_poly.pdbx_strand_id
1 'polypeptide(L)'
;MIGKLAVRSLTAHPVRSAVLAAGFGVGVAVMAILLGVAEVVLQQSRAPALSGGGDVVIFTLPQVPARLLLTGTLHAESLRSRVRVAAPFHVSPLFLVHGGRTTRVEARGGIPSLERALGDAETASIGAWRDSADDRAWTNDTPEDTLRFIDRFHPIPDAPEWADSWAEWLYFNGRGPEARFYLTFLVGRRTEDGRRAAGVRLQLDRGRSVETFSAAAPLTDEEALRAPDLTMGASFVRLEGMSYHVHLDLRSEKGRRARGELTLQASPGRLVPPLEITGARGWRTGYVVPVMSGALGGTLDIDGERISFDGGSGYHDHNWGFWQGVSWQWGQVQHGDVSLLYGRVFPPREAADPDRVPGFLGVIGADGPIGYTTGVTITETNDPTGRPQAISVQGQSDDGLDVRMSFAVESTVTTRGAGSGPRASGLDFIQMRGTYTVTGRAGNRRLDFTAPGSAETFRGQAPGAPQSGRGGAGG
;
A
#
# COMPACT_ATOMS: atom_id res chain seq x y z
N MET A 1 41.97 34.34 -27.96
CA MET A 1 41.71 34.48 -29.41
C MET A 1 40.23 34.77 -29.72
N ILE A 2 39.28 34.10 -29.05
CA ILE A 2 37.82 34.29 -29.23
C ILE A 2 37.33 35.72 -28.89
N GLY A 3 37.80 36.31 -27.78
CA GLY A 3 37.38 37.68 -27.40
C GLY A 3 37.75 38.77 -28.41
N LYS A 4 38.93 38.66 -29.06
CA LYS A 4 39.37 39.60 -30.10
C LYS A 4 38.53 39.48 -31.38
N LEU A 5 38.08 38.27 -31.73
CA LEU A 5 37.18 38.02 -32.87
C LEU A 5 35.75 38.53 -32.59
N ALA A 6 35.24 38.34 -31.37
CA ALA A 6 33.94 38.86 -30.95
C ALA A 6 33.89 40.40 -31.01
N VAL A 7 34.92 41.07 -30.49
CA VAL A 7 35.02 42.54 -30.53
C VAL A 7 35.10 43.05 -31.97
N ARG A 8 35.89 42.40 -32.84
CA ARG A 8 35.97 42.78 -34.26
C ARG A 8 34.63 42.62 -34.98
N SER A 9 33.89 41.55 -34.71
CA SER A 9 32.56 41.30 -35.29
C SER A 9 31.53 42.34 -34.83
N LEU A 10 31.57 42.73 -33.55
CA LEU A 10 30.71 43.79 -32.99
C LEU A 10 31.02 45.17 -33.59
N THR A 11 32.29 45.48 -33.87
CA THR A 11 32.69 46.76 -34.48
C THR A 11 32.45 46.84 -35.98
N ALA A 12 32.40 45.70 -36.69
CA ALA A 12 32.23 45.67 -38.15
C ALA A 12 30.78 45.97 -38.59
N HIS A 13 29.80 45.65 -37.74
CA HIS A 13 28.37 45.85 -38.03
C HIS A 13 27.62 46.44 -36.83
N PRO A 14 27.97 47.68 -36.42
CA PRO A 14 27.55 48.24 -35.13
C PRO A 14 26.02 48.33 -35.00
N VAL A 15 25.31 48.68 -36.07
CA VAL A 15 23.84 48.76 -36.08
C VAL A 15 23.19 47.38 -35.91
N ARG A 16 23.66 46.37 -36.65
CA ARG A 16 23.12 45.01 -36.59
C ARG A 16 23.38 44.36 -35.22
N SER A 17 24.57 44.59 -34.67
CA SER A 17 24.93 44.13 -33.33
C SER A 17 24.13 44.84 -32.24
N ALA A 18 23.88 46.15 -32.36
CA ALA A 18 23.03 46.89 -31.43
C ALA A 18 21.57 46.39 -31.47
N VAL A 19 21.02 46.16 -32.65
CA VAL A 19 19.66 45.62 -32.81
C VAL A 19 19.54 44.21 -32.23
N LEU A 20 20.52 43.33 -32.47
CA LEU A 20 20.53 41.98 -31.90
C LEU A 20 20.70 41.99 -30.38
N ALA A 21 21.58 42.84 -29.84
CA ALA A 21 21.77 42.97 -28.40
C ALA A 21 20.53 43.55 -27.72
N ALA A 22 19.89 44.55 -28.33
CA ALA A 22 18.62 45.10 -27.84
C ALA A 22 17.50 44.04 -27.90
N GLY A 23 17.36 43.31 -29.02
CA GLY A 23 16.38 42.23 -29.16
C GLY A 23 16.60 41.09 -28.15
N PHE A 24 17.84 40.69 -27.93
CA PHE A 24 18.20 39.69 -26.92
C PHE A 24 17.92 40.19 -25.50
N GLY A 25 18.31 41.43 -25.18
CA GLY A 25 18.03 42.05 -23.88
C GLY A 25 16.54 42.18 -23.60
N VAL A 26 15.74 42.58 -24.60
CA VAL A 26 14.28 42.62 -24.50
C VAL A 26 13.71 41.21 -24.31
N GLY A 27 14.18 40.21 -25.06
CA GLY A 27 13.75 38.82 -24.91
C GLY A 27 14.04 38.26 -23.51
N VAL A 28 15.23 38.50 -22.97
CA VAL A 28 15.62 38.10 -21.61
C VAL A 28 14.79 38.84 -20.56
N ALA A 29 14.55 40.15 -20.73
CA ALA A 29 13.71 40.93 -19.83
C ALA A 29 12.26 40.44 -19.81
N VAL A 30 11.69 40.13 -20.98
CA VAL A 30 10.34 39.56 -21.10
C VAL A 30 10.27 38.18 -20.43
N MET A 31 11.26 37.30 -20.65
CA MET A 31 11.30 36.00 -19.97
C MET A 31 11.41 36.14 -18.44
N ALA A 32 12.24 37.06 -17.94
CA ALA A 32 12.38 37.31 -16.51
C ALA A 32 11.08 37.85 -15.89
N ILE A 33 10.38 38.76 -16.61
CA ILE A 33 9.07 39.27 -16.20
C ILE A 33 8.03 38.15 -16.20
N LEU A 34 7.99 37.30 -17.23
CA LEU A 34 7.06 36.17 -17.30
C LEU A 34 7.32 35.13 -16.20
N LEU A 35 8.59 34.88 -15.85
CA LEU A 35 8.94 34.05 -14.69
C LEU A 35 8.44 34.68 -13.38
N GLY A 36 8.65 35.99 -13.21
CA GLY A 36 8.16 36.73 -12.06
C GLY A 36 6.64 36.72 -11.95
N VAL A 37 5.92 36.88 -13.07
CA VAL A 37 4.45 36.76 -13.11
C VAL A 37 4.01 35.33 -12.80
N ALA A 38 4.66 34.31 -13.35
CA ALA A 38 4.35 32.92 -13.04
C ALA A 38 4.56 32.60 -11.55
N GLU A 39 5.63 33.14 -10.94
CA GLU A 39 5.91 32.99 -9.52
C GLU A 39 4.91 33.75 -8.64
N VAL A 40 4.49 34.95 -9.05
CA VAL A 40 3.41 35.70 -8.38
C VAL A 40 2.07 34.97 -8.50
N VAL A 41 1.75 34.38 -9.66
CA VAL A 41 0.56 33.53 -9.84
C VAL A 41 0.65 32.27 -8.96
N LEU A 42 1.83 31.65 -8.85
CA LEU A 42 2.06 30.52 -7.96
C LEU A 42 1.96 30.91 -6.48
N GLN A 43 2.43 32.11 -6.11
CA GLN A 43 2.32 32.64 -4.76
C GLN A 43 0.88 33.04 -4.43
N GLN A 44 0.13 33.58 -5.39
CA GLN A 44 -1.29 33.90 -5.25
C GLN A 44 -2.15 32.63 -5.15
N SER A 45 -1.87 31.58 -5.93
CA SER A 45 -2.56 30.29 -5.77
C SER A 45 -2.24 29.60 -4.44
N ARG A 46 -1.12 29.97 -3.80
CA ARG A 46 -0.71 29.54 -2.46
C ARG A 46 -1.04 30.56 -1.37
N ALA A 47 -1.61 31.72 -1.69
CA ALA A 47 -1.79 32.82 -0.75
C ALA A 47 -2.94 32.49 0.23
N PRO A 48 -2.67 32.35 1.54
CA PRO A 48 -3.69 32.03 2.54
C PRO A 48 -4.80 33.08 2.66
N ALA A 49 -4.56 34.29 2.13
CA ALA A 49 -5.52 35.39 2.13
C ALA A 49 -6.58 35.29 1.00
N LEU A 50 -6.39 34.41 0.02
CA LEU A 50 -7.41 34.07 -0.99
C LEU A 50 -8.24 32.84 -0.58
N SER A 51 -7.95 32.24 0.57
CA SER A 51 -8.77 31.21 1.21
C SER A 51 -9.89 31.90 1.99
N GLY A 52 -11.08 31.99 1.39
CA GLY A 52 -12.30 32.13 2.17
C GLY A 52 -12.39 30.96 3.16
N GLY A 53 -12.79 31.25 4.40
CA GLY A 53 -12.64 30.34 5.54
C GLY A 53 -13.02 28.88 5.32
N GLY A 54 -12.15 27.96 5.75
CA GLY A 54 -12.53 26.60 6.15
C GLY A 54 -12.45 25.49 5.09
N ASP A 55 -12.03 25.77 3.86
CA ASP A 55 -12.07 24.76 2.79
C ASP A 55 -10.68 24.11 2.56
N VAL A 56 -10.51 22.88 3.05
CA VAL A 56 -9.37 22.02 2.71
C VAL A 56 -9.75 21.17 1.51
N VAL A 57 -9.05 21.32 0.39
CA VAL A 57 -9.18 20.43 -0.77
C VAL A 57 -8.17 19.30 -0.64
N ILE A 58 -8.65 18.06 -0.60
CA ILE A 58 -7.79 16.86 -0.54
C ILE A 58 -7.82 16.17 -1.89
N PHE A 59 -6.66 16.06 -2.54
CA PHE A 59 -6.50 15.25 -3.73
C PHE A 59 -5.95 13.88 -3.35
N THR A 60 -6.64 12.82 -3.79
CA THR A 60 -6.15 11.45 -3.64
C THR A 60 -5.51 10.96 -4.93
N LEU A 61 -4.61 9.98 -4.81
CA LEU A 61 -4.22 9.20 -5.98
C LEU A 61 -5.45 8.42 -6.49
N PRO A 62 -5.56 8.14 -7.80
CA PRO A 62 -6.73 7.47 -8.38
C PRO A 62 -7.13 6.16 -7.70
N GLN A 63 -6.15 5.43 -7.18
CA GLN A 63 -6.33 4.15 -6.48
C GLN A 63 -6.77 4.29 -5.02
N VAL A 64 -6.63 5.47 -4.40
CA VAL A 64 -7.01 5.70 -3.00
C VAL A 64 -8.47 6.16 -2.97
N PRO A 65 -9.39 5.33 -2.48
CA PRO A 65 -10.81 5.62 -2.57
C PRO A 65 -11.18 6.71 -1.56
N ALA A 66 -11.91 7.74 -1.98
CA ALA A 66 -12.26 8.89 -1.14
C ALA A 66 -13.02 8.49 0.15
N ARG A 67 -13.79 7.38 0.12
CA ARG A 67 -14.45 6.80 1.30
C ARG A 67 -13.49 6.57 2.46
N LEU A 68 -12.24 6.20 2.20
CA LEU A 68 -11.23 5.92 3.24
C LEU A 68 -10.89 7.18 4.05
N LEU A 69 -10.86 8.33 3.39
CA LEU A 69 -10.66 9.61 4.06
C LEU A 69 -11.91 10.03 4.82
N LEU A 70 -13.09 9.87 4.20
CA LEU A 70 -14.34 10.28 4.81
C LEU A 70 -14.69 9.43 6.04
N THR A 71 -14.65 8.11 5.93
CA THR A 71 -15.02 7.17 7.01
C THR A 71 -13.90 6.96 8.03
N GLY A 72 -12.66 7.30 7.67
CA GLY A 72 -11.45 7.14 8.48
C GLY A 72 -10.94 8.48 9.02
N THR A 73 -9.93 9.05 8.36
CA THR A 73 -9.14 10.19 8.85
C THR A 73 -9.99 11.40 9.24
N LEU A 74 -11.00 11.78 8.43
CA LEU A 74 -11.84 12.93 8.74
C LEU A 74 -12.82 12.69 9.89
N HIS A 75 -13.10 11.43 10.24
CA HIS A 75 -13.89 11.06 11.40
C HIS A 75 -13.07 10.80 12.67
N ALA A 76 -11.74 10.92 12.60
CA ALA A 76 -10.90 10.87 13.79
C ALA A 76 -11.33 11.95 14.80
N GLU A 77 -11.22 11.65 16.10
CA GLU A 77 -11.75 12.51 17.18
C GLU A 77 -11.20 13.95 17.09
N SER A 78 -9.92 14.09 16.74
CA SER A 78 -9.24 15.37 16.61
C SER A 78 -9.69 16.22 15.40
N LEU A 79 -10.30 15.61 14.37
CA LEU A 79 -10.76 16.30 13.17
C LEU A 79 -12.28 16.40 13.06
N ARG A 80 -13.02 15.42 13.58
CA ARG A 80 -14.48 15.33 13.40
C ARG A 80 -15.24 16.57 13.85
N SER A 81 -14.83 17.17 14.97
CA SER A 81 -15.47 18.40 15.49
C SER A 81 -15.15 19.66 14.67
N ARG A 82 -14.13 19.59 13.82
CA ARG A 82 -13.65 20.69 12.97
C ARG A 82 -14.18 20.60 11.53
N VAL A 83 -14.66 19.43 11.12
CA VAL A 83 -15.23 19.21 9.78
C VAL A 83 -16.72 19.49 9.82
N ARG A 84 -17.15 20.58 9.18
CA ARG A 84 -18.57 20.92 9.04
C ARG A 84 -19.26 20.06 7.98
N VAL A 85 -18.62 19.95 6.80
CA VAL A 85 -19.08 19.18 5.64
C VAL A 85 -17.84 18.68 4.90
N ALA A 86 -17.89 17.46 4.38
CA ALA A 86 -16.90 16.94 3.43
C ALA A 86 -17.67 16.36 2.24
N ALA A 87 -17.36 16.85 1.03
CA ALA A 87 -17.99 16.36 -0.20
C ALA A 87 -16.93 15.73 -1.10
N PRO A 88 -17.08 14.46 -1.52
CA PRO A 88 -16.26 13.92 -2.58
C PRO A 88 -16.67 14.56 -3.91
N PHE A 89 -15.71 14.71 -4.82
CA PHE A 89 -16.00 15.04 -6.20
C PHE A 89 -15.03 14.29 -7.11
N HIS A 90 -15.45 14.09 -8.35
CA HIS A 90 -14.65 13.53 -9.41
C HIS A 90 -14.63 14.48 -10.59
N VAL A 91 -13.50 14.55 -11.29
CA VAL A 91 -13.34 15.35 -12.51
C VAL A 91 -12.98 14.41 -13.65
N SER A 92 -13.70 14.53 -14.76
CA SER A 92 -13.48 13.70 -15.95
C SER A 92 -13.60 14.52 -17.23
N PRO A 93 -12.75 14.29 -18.24
CA PRO A 93 -12.96 14.87 -19.56
C PRO A 93 -14.18 14.22 -20.23
N LEU A 94 -15.15 15.03 -20.64
CA LEU A 94 -16.24 14.62 -21.52
C LEU A 94 -16.07 15.23 -22.90
N PHE A 95 -16.73 14.66 -23.90
CA PHE A 95 -16.73 15.18 -25.27
C PHE A 95 -18.16 15.49 -25.67
N LEU A 96 -18.46 16.77 -25.86
CA LEU A 96 -19.72 17.22 -26.41
C LEU A 96 -19.66 17.10 -27.93
N VAL A 97 -20.54 16.26 -28.49
CA VAL A 97 -20.65 16.04 -29.93
C VAL A 97 -21.91 16.74 -30.42
N HIS A 98 -21.76 17.76 -31.26
CA HIS A 98 -22.88 18.48 -31.86
C HIS A 98 -22.53 18.95 -33.28
N GLY A 99 -23.41 18.68 -34.24
CA GLY A 99 -23.24 19.14 -35.63
C GLY A 99 -21.94 18.70 -36.31
N GLY A 100 -21.46 17.48 -36.02
CA GLY A 100 -20.18 16.97 -36.53
C GLY A 100 -18.93 17.57 -35.88
N ARG A 101 -19.08 18.43 -34.86
CA ARG A 101 -17.97 18.96 -34.05
C ARG A 101 -17.89 18.23 -32.72
N THR A 102 -16.67 17.92 -32.31
CA THR A 102 -16.36 17.32 -31.00
C THR A 102 -15.61 18.34 -30.17
N THR A 103 -16.19 18.75 -29.05
CA THR A 103 -15.57 19.69 -28.10
C THR A 103 -15.27 18.96 -26.80
N ARG A 104 -14.00 18.92 -26.39
CA ARG A 104 -13.62 18.42 -25.07
C ARG A 104 -14.05 19.43 -24.02
N VAL A 105 -14.73 18.97 -22.99
CA VAL A 105 -15.08 19.73 -21.78
C VAL A 105 -14.56 18.98 -20.56
N GLU A 106 -14.28 19.71 -19.50
CA GLU A 106 -14.01 19.12 -18.19
C GLU A 106 -15.32 19.10 -17.40
N ALA A 107 -15.74 17.92 -16.99
CA ALA A 107 -16.94 17.75 -16.18
C ALA A 107 -16.54 17.40 -14.76
N ARG A 108 -17.13 18.12 -13.81
CA ARG A 108 -17.09 17.79 -12.39
C ARG A 108 -18.41 17.15 -12.00
N GLY A 109 -18.35 16.12 -11.17
CA GLY A 109 -19.52 15.53 -10.53
C GLY A 109 -19.23 15.23 -9.08
N GLY A 110 -20.15 15.61 -8.19
CA GLY A 110 -20.15 15.25 -6.78
C GLY A 110 -21.54 14.83 -6.33
N ILE A 111 -21.69 14.73 -5.01
CA ILE A 111 -22.96 14.34 -4.40
C ILE A 111 -23.81 15.60 -4.19
N PRO A 112 -24.99 15.74 -4.83
CA PRO A 112 -25.72 17.01 -4.88
C PRO A 112 -26.09 17.60 -3.51
N SER A 113 -26.42 16.77 -2.51
CA SER A 113 -26.68 17.26 -1.15
C SER A 113 -25.43 17.81 -0.47
N LEU A 114 -24.27 17.16 -0.64
CA LEU A 114 -23.01 17.55 -0.02
C LEU A 114 -22.40 18.78 -0.69
N GLU A 115 -22.46 18.87 -2.02
CA GLU A 115 -22.03 20.07 -2.76
C GLU A 115 -22.85 21.30 -2.34
N ARG A 116 -24.18 21.16 -2.21
CA ARG A 116 -25.02 22.24 -1.67
C ARG A 116 -24.69 22.58 -0.21
N ALA A 117 -24.33 21.58 0.60
CA ALA A 117 -23.93 21.81 1.99
C ALA A 117 -22.58 22.55 2.10
N LEU A 118 -21.70 22.42 1.10
CA LEU A 118 -20.50 23.24 0.93
C LEU A 118 -20.81 24.65 0.38
N GLY A 119 -22.05 24.91 -0.06
CA GLY A 119 -22.43 26.18 -0.68
C GLY A 119 -22.06 26.27 -2.16
N ASP A 120 -21.93 25.15 -2.86
CA ASP A 120 -21.64 25.13 -4.29
C ASP A 120 -22.75 25.82 -5.10
N ALA A 121 -22.40 26.93 -5.76
CA ALA A 121 -23.35 27.78 -6.49
C ALA A 121 -23.93 27.10 -7.74
N GLU A 122 -23.22 26.14 -8.35
CA GLU A 122 -23.68 25.43 -9.54
C GLU A 122 -24.81 24.47 -9.19
N THR A 123 -24.74 23.84 -8.01
CA THR A 123 -25.77 22.90 -7.54
C THR A 123 -26.89 23.56 -6.73
N ALA A 124 -26.62 24.70 -6.08
CA ALA A 124 -27.55 25.36 -5.15
C ALA A 124 -28.93 25.68 -5.74
N SER A 125 -29.00 26.03 -7.03
CA SER A 125 -30.24 26.44 -7.68
C SER A 125 -30.95 25.32 -8.45
N ILE A 126 -30.33 24.14 -8.59
CA ILE A 126 -30.85 23.06 -9.44
C ILE A 126 -31.60 22.02 -8.60
N GLY A 127 -32.89 22.27 -8.32
CA GLY A 127 -33.71 21.40 -7.48
C GLY A 127 -33.99 19.98 -8.03
N ALA A 128 -33.72 19.76 -9.32
CA ALA A 128 -33.80 18.45 -9.96
C ALA A 128 -32.61 17.54 -9.61
N TRP A 129 -31.47 18.11 -9.19
CA TRP A 129 -30.30 17.35 -8.78
C TRP A 129 -30.46 16.90 -7.34
N ARG A 130 -30.79 15.62 -7.20
CA ARG A 130 -31.03 14.96 -5.92
C ARG A 130 -30.12 13.75 -5.85
N ASP A 131 -29.69 13.41 -4.65
CA ASP A 131 -28.93 12.21 -4.37
C ASP A 131 -29.67 10.99 -4.95
N SER A 132 -28.95 10.20 -5.72
CA SER A 132 -29.39 8.88 -6.15
C SER A 132 -29.42 7.91 -4.95
N ALA A 133 -29.89 6.68 -5.18
CA ALA A 133 -29.77 5.62 -4.19
C ALA A 133 -28.29 5.31 -3.90
N ASP A 134 -27.45 5.34 -4.93
CA ASP A 134 -26.01 5.06 -4.82
C ASP A 134 -25.28 6.16 -4.04
N ASP A 135 -25.63 7.43 -4.26
CA ASP A 135 -25.07 8.57 -3.50
C ASP A 135 -25.39 8.44 -2.00
N ARG A 136 -26.64 8.07 -1.68
CA ARG A 136 -27.06 7.83 -0.29
C ARG A 136 -26.38 6.61 0.31
N ALA A 137 -26.23 5.52 -0.45
CA ALA A 137 -25.52 4.34 0.03
C ALA A 137 -24.06 4.72 0.36
N TRP A 138 -23.38 5.37 -0.58
CA TRP A 138 -21.99 5.79 -0.45
C TRP A 138 -21.75 6.75 0.73
N THR A 139 -22.67 7.69 0.99
CA THR A 139 -22.54 8.66 2.09
C THR A 139 -22.88 8.12 3.46
N ASN A 140 -23.59 6.99 3.53
CA ASN A 140 -23.93 6.33 4.79
C ASN A 140 -23.00 5.13 5.11
N ASP A 141 -21.93 4.95 4.33
CA ASP A 141 -20.96 3.88 4.57
C ASP A 141 -20.34 4.00 5.97
N THR A 142 -20.30 2.88 6.67
CA THR A 142 -19.65 2.76 7.96
C THR A 142 -18.14 2.50 7.79
N PRO A 143 -17.34 2.64 8.87
CA PRO A 143 -15.95 2.18 8.84
C PRO A 143 -15.80 0.71 8.46
N GLU A 144 -16.76 -0.15 8.83
CA GLU A 144 -16.82 -1.56 8.43
C GLU A 144 -17.00 -1.70 6.93
N ASP A 145 -17.95 -0.98 6.32
CA ASP A 145 -18.18 -1.02 4.87
C ASP A 145 -16.94 -0.60 4.09
N THR A 146 -16.21 0.39 4.61
CA THR A 146 -14.93 0.83 4.03
C THR A 146 -13.86 -0.23 4.18
N LEU A 147 -13.73 -0.84 5.36
CA LEU A 147 -12.76 -1.89 5.61
C LEU A 147 -13.01 -3.10 4.69
N ARG A 148 -14.25 -3.55 4.58
CA ARG A 148 -14.67 -4.62 3.67
C ARG A 148 -14.40 -4.27 2.20
N PHE A 149 -14.63 -3.00 1.82
CA PHE A 149 -14.37 -2.56 0.45
C PHE A 149 -12.89 -2.61 0.07
N ILE A 150 -11.99 -2.20 0.98
CA ILE A 150 -10.55 -2.17 0.68
C ILE A 150 -9.90 -3.55 0.77
N ASP A 151 -10.45 -4.45 1.59
CA ASP A 151 -9.90 -5.78 1.90
C ASP A 151 -10.55 -6.92 1.07
N ARG A 152 -11.31 -6.54 0.03
CA ARG A 152 -11.97 -7.49 -0.87
C ARG A 152 -10.99 -8.06 -1.88
N PHE A 153 -11.23 -9.30 -2.28
CA PHE A 153 -10.46 -9.91 -3.37
C PHE A 153 -10.91 -9.42 -4.75
N HIS A 154 -10.03 -9.58 -5.73
CA HIS A 154 -10.21 -9.05 -7.07
C HIS A 154 -10.49 -10.15 -8.10
N PRO A 155 -11.28 -9.86 -9.14
CA PRO A 155 -11.30 -10.68 -10.35
C PRO A 155 -9.89 -10.76 -10.94
N ILE A 156 -9.50 -11.92 -11.48
CA ILE A 156 -8.22 -12.02 -12.21
C ILE A 156 -8.30 -11.11 -13.44
N PRO A 157 -7.39 -10.13 -13.58
CA PRO A 157 -7.32 -9.29 -14.76
C PRO A 157 -7.07 -10.12 -16.02
N ASP A 158 -7.59 -9.66 -17.16
CA ASP A 158 -7.25 -10.23 -18.46
C ASP A 158 -5.81 -9.84 -18.84
N ALA A 159 -4.87 -10.72 -18.47
CA ALA A 159 -3.46 -10.57 -18.79
C ALA A 159 -2.84 -11.95 -19.06
N PRO A 160 -3.04 -12.52 -20.27
CA PRO A 160 -2.73 -13.91 -20.58
C PRO A 160 -1.28 -14.31 -20.31
N GLU A 161 -0.33 -13.40 -20.53
CA GLU A 161 1.10 -13.64 -20.30
C GLU A 161 1.46 -13.84 -18.82
N TRP A 162 0.61 -13.35 -17.92
CA TRP A 162 0.84 -13.36 -16.48
C TRP A 162 -0.13 -14.25 -15.72
N ALA A 163 -1.15 -14.78 -16.38
CA ALA A 163 -2.31 -15.42 -15.77
C ALA A 163 -1.95 -16.53 -14.78
N ASP A 164 -0.90 -17.31 -15.07
CA ASP A 164 -0.42 -18.39 -14.20
C ASP A 164 0.23 -17.92 -12.90
N SER A 165 0.56 -16.63 -12.79
CA SER A 165 1.23 -16.03 -11.63
C SER A 165 0.31 -15.22 -10.73
N TRP A 166 -1.00 -15.19 -11.02
CA TRP A 166 -1.94 -14.48 -10.17
C TRP A 166 -2.03 -15.14 -8.80
N ALA A 167 -1.83 -14.34 -7.75
CA ALA A 167 -2.19 -14.71 -6.41
C ALA A 167 -2.66 -13.51 -5.60
N GLU A 168 -3.48 -13.81 -4.61
CA GLU A 168 -4.08 -12.85 -3.73
C GLU A 168 -4.26 -13.47 -2.36
N TRP A 169 -3.98 -12.73 -1.30
CA TRP A 169 -4.01 -13.29 0.05
C TRP A 169 -4.31 -12.27 1.13
N LEU A 170 -5.00 -12.76 2.17
CA LEU A 170 -5.05 -12.13 3.48
C LEU A 170 -3.89 -12.67 4.29
N TYR A 171 -3.07 -11.78 4.83
CA TYR A 171 -1.92 -12.16 5.64
C TYR A 171 -1.96 -11.45 6.98
N PHE A 172 -1.81 -12.25 8.03
CA PHE A 172 -1.88 -11.83 9.42
C PHE A 172 -0.56 -12.16 10.11
N ASN A 173 -0.02 -11.20 10.84
CA ASN A 173 1.11 -11.39 11.74
C ASN A 173 0.65 -11.06 13.16
N GLY A 174 0.74 -12.03 14.07
CA GLY A 174 0.29 -11.87 15.44
C GLY A 174 1.39 -12.18 16.43
N ARG A 175 1.40 -11.44 17.55
CA ARG A 175 2.26 -11.72 18.70
C ARG A 175 1.42 -11.72 19.96
N GLY A 176 1.46 -12.84 20.68
CA GLY A 176 1.01 -12.96 22.06
C GLY A 176 2.18 -13.06 23.05
N PRO A 177 1.87 -13.29 24.34
CA PRO A 177 2.87 -13.52 25.38
C PRO A 177 3.69 -14.80 25.14
N GLU A 178 3.05 -15.84 24.61
CA GLU A 178 3.63 -17.20 24.51
C GLU A 178 4.19 -17.52 23.13
N ALA A 179 3.61 -16.95 22.08
CA ALA A 179 3.94 -17.30 20.70
C ALA A 179 3.75 -16.13 19.74
N ARG A 180 4.29 -16.29 18.53
CA ARG A 180 4.03 -15.44 17.37
C ARG A 180 3.57 -16.29 16.21
N PHE A 181 2.81 -15.73 15.29
CA PHE A 181 2.43 -16.43 14.10
C PHE A 181 2.47 -15.57 12.85
N TYR A 182 2.62 -16.25 11.71
CA TYR A 182 2.28 -15.75 10.40
C TYR A 182 1.18 -16.64 9.82
N LEU A 183 0.06 -16.04 9.47
CA LEU A 183 -1.11 -16.75 8.95
C LEU A 183 -1.44 -16.18 7.57
N THR A 184 -1.70 -17.06 6.61
CA THR A 184 -2.09 -16.70 5.26
C THR A 184 -3.35 -17.45 4.87
N PHE A 185 -4.38 -16.73 4.40
CA PHE A 185 -5.42 -17.28 3.52
C PHE A 185 -5.09 -16.86 2.10
N LEU A 186 -4.83 -17.83 1.21
CA LEU A 186 -4.34 -17.55 -0.13
C LEU A 186 -5.27 -18.13 -1.18
N VAL A 187 -5.49 -17.34 -2.23
CA VAL A 187 -6.15 -17.74 -3.47
C VAL A 187 -5.24 -17.43 -4.65
N GLY A 188 -5.10 -18.40 -5.54
CA GLY A 188 -4.12 -18.43 -6.61
C GLY A 188 -4.71 -18.34 -8.00
N ARG A 189 -3.94 -18.82 -8.98
CA ARG A 189 -4.38 -19.01 -10.37
C ARG A 189 -5.56 -19.98 -10.48
N ARG A 190 -6.20 -19.98 -11.65
CA ARG A 190 -7.18 -21.00 -12.01
C ARG A 190 -6.50 -22.36 -12.26
N THR A 191 -7.12 -23.42 -11.77
CA THR A 191 -6.76 -24.81 -12.03
C THR A 191 -7.49 -25.33 -13.27
N GLU A 192 -7.09 -26.50 -13.76
CA GLU A 192 -7.65 -27.11 -14.99
C GLU A 192 -9.17 -27.36 -14.90
N ASP A 193 -9.69 -27.57 -13.68
CA ASP A 193 -11.11 -27.73 -13.38
C ASP A 193 -11.88 -26.39 -13.27
N GLY A 194 -11.24 -25.27 -13.59
CA GLY A 194 -11.82 -23.92 -13.57
C GLY A 194 -11.92 -23.29 -12.17
N ARG A 195 -11.58 -24.01 -11.10
CA ARG A 195 -11.49 -23.45 -9.74
C ARG A 195 -10.19 -22.67 -9.54
N ARG A 196 -10.00 -22.08 -8.37
CA ARG A 196 -8.83 -21.33 -7.93
C ARG A 196 -8.03 -22.19 -6.95
N ALA A 197 -6.73 -22.34 -7.20
CA ALA A 197 -5.85 -22.98 -6.22
C ALA A 197 -5.84 -22.16 -4.93
N ALA A 198 -6.25 -22.74 -3.81
CA ALA A 198 -6.39 -21.99 -2.56
C ALA A 198 -6.02 -22.83 -1.34
N GLY A 199 -5.68 -22.15 -0.25
CA GLY A 199 -5.31 -22.80 1.00
C GLY A 199 -4.94 -21.85 2.12
N VAL A 200 -4.85 -22.41 3.32
CA VAL A 200 -4.49 -21.71 4.55
C VAL A 200 -3.14 -22.22 5.04
N ARG A 201 -2.27 -21.31 5.49
CA ARG A 201 -0.99 -21.66 6.10
C ARG A 201 -0.77 -20.86 7.36
N LEU A 202 -0.49 -21.55 8.46
CA LEU A 202 -0.07 -21.01 9.74
C LEU A 202 1.40 -21.39 9.99
N GLN A 203 2.26 -20.42 10.25
CA GLN A 203 3.62 -20.62 10.75
C GLN A 203 3.65 -20.10 12.18
N LEU A 204 3.88 -20.99 13.14
CA LEU A 204 3.84 -20.70 14.57
C LEU A 204 5.25 -20.72 15.15
N ASP A 205 5.72 -19.59 15.67
CA ASP A 205 7.00 -19.42 16.36
C ASP A 205 6.78 -19.42 17.88
N ARG A 206 7.36 -20.41 18.56
CA ARG A 206 7.37 -20.55 20.03
C ARG A 206 8.77 -20.31 20.63
N GLY A 207 9.57 -19.47 19.98
CA GLY A 207 10.90 -19.04 20.42
C GLY A 207 12.05 -19.97 20.03
N ARG A 208 11.86 -21.30 20.13
CA ARG A 208 12.92 -22.29 19.81
C ARG A 208 12.81 -22.90 18.41
N SER A 209 11.60 -23.01 17.90
CA SER A 209 11.30 -23.64 16.62
C SER A 209 10.08 -23.00 15.99
N VAL A 210 10.10 -22.92 14.66
CA VAL A 210 8.93 -22.56 13.86
C VAL A 210 8.33 -23.82 13.29
N GLU A 211 7.01 -23.96 13.45
CA GLU A 211 6.25 -25.07 12.92
C GLU A 211 5.20 -24.58 11.93
N THR A 212 5.04 -25.31 10.83
CA THR A 212 4.10 -24.96 9.76
C THR A 212 2.93 -25.93 9.77
N PHE A 213 1.72 -25.37 9.74
CA PHE A 213 0.46 -26.08 9.56
C PHE A 213 -0.22 -25.53 8.31
N SER A 214 -0.84 -26.40 7.53
CA SER A 214 -1.51 -25.97 6.30
C SER A 214 -2.66 -26.88 5.89
N ALA A 215 -3.56 -26.33 5.09
CA ALA A 215 -4.60 -27.07 4.39
C ALA A 215 -4.81 -26.46 3.00
N ALA A 216 -4.98 -27.31 1.98
CA ALA A 216 -5.37 -26.89 0.65
C ALA A 216 -6.87 -27.11 0.47
N ALA A 217 -7.57 -26.13 -0.09
CA ALA A 217 -8.99 -26.18 -0.37
C ALA A 217 -9.30 -25.24 -1.55
N PRO A 218 -9.36 -25.77 -2.79
CA PRO A 218 -9.65 -24.95 -3.97
C PRO A 218 -11.02 -24.27 -3.86
N LEU A 219 -11.13 -23.04 -4.39
CA LEU A 219 -12.33 -22.22 -4.34
C LEU A 219 -12.87 -21.92 -5.73
N THR A 220 -14.16 -21.68 -5.88
CA THR A 220 -14.71 -21.03 -7.07
C THR A 220 -14.33 -19.54 -7.08
N ASP A 221 -14.44 -18.89 -8.25
CA ASP A 221 -14.27 -17.44 -8.35
C ASP A 221 -15.28 -16.68 -7.46
N GLU A 222 -16.53 -17.17 -7.39
CA GLU A 222 -17.57 -16.58 -6.54
C GLU A 222 -17.20 -16.65 -5.06
N GLU A 223 -16.72 -17.80 -4.58
CA GLU A 223 -16.27 -17.96 -3.19
C GLU A 223 -15.07 -17.07 -2.87
N ALA A 224 -14.10 -16.95 -3.80
CA ALA A 224 -12.95 -16.08 -3.62
C ALA A 224 -13.34 -14.60 -3.50
N LEU A 225 -14.33 -14.15 -4.29
CA LEU A 225 -14.81 -12.77 -4.29
C LEU A 225 -15.68 -12.41 -3.07
N ARG A 226 -15.93 -13.35 -2.15
CA ARG A 226 -16.55 -13.05 -0.85
C ARG A 226 -15.56 -12.50 0.19
N ALA A 227 -14.26 -12.48 -0.14
CA ALA A 227 -13.24 -11.91 0.74
C ALA A 227 -13.62 -10.50 1.25
N PRO A 228 -13.30 -10.17 2.52
CA PRO A 228 -12.43 -10.94 3.41
C PRO A 228 -13.09 -12.19 4.04
N ASP A 229 -14.38 -12.45 3.80
CA ASP A 229 -15.07 -13.63 4.32
C ASP A 229 -14.75 -14.88 3.48
N LEU A 230 -13.77 -15.66 3.94
CA LEU A 230 -13.27 -16.85 3.24
C LEU A 230 -13.43 -18.11 4.09
N THR A 231 -13.77 -19.22 3.43
CA THR A 231 -13.78 -20.56 4.04
C THR A 231 -12.91 -21.46 3.19
N MET A 232 -11.93 -22.13 3.81
CA MET A 232 -10.98 -22.99 3.13
C MET A 232 -10.83 -24.28 3.94
N GLY A 233 -11.54 -25.32 3.50
CA GLY A 233 -11.62 -26.59 4.23
C GLY A 233 -12.31 -26.37 5.58
N ALA A 234 -11.65 -26.76 6.66
CA ALA A 234 -12.16 -26.59 8.02
C ALA A 234 -11.77 -25.24 8.66
N SER A 235 -11.05 -24.36 7.96
CA SER A 235 -10.62 -23.05 8.47
C SER A 235 -11.38 -21.91 7.80
N PHE A 236 -11.60 -20.81 8.50
CA PHE A 236 -12.27 -19.64 7.93
C PHE A 236 -11.79 -18.32 8.56
N VAL A 237 -12.07 -17.23 7.85
CA VAL A 237 -11.97 -15.86 8.36
C VAL A 237 -13.27 -15.12 8.05
N ARG A 238 -13.75 -14.32 9.01
CA ARG A 238 -14.92 -13.44 8.87
C ARG A 238 -14.57 -12.06 9.36
N LEU A 239 -15.04 -11.03 8.66
CA LEU A 239 -15.06 -9.67 9.15
C LEU A 239 -16.46 -9.37 9.72
N GLU A 240 -16.55 -9.12 11.02
CA GLU A 240 -17.77 -8.75 11.71
C GLU A 240 -17.55 -7.40 12.40
N GLY A 241 -18.23 -6.35 11.97
CA GLY A 241 -17.90 -5.01 12.44
C GLY A 241 -16.48 -4.63 11.99
N MET A 242 -15.64 -4.28 12.96
CA MET A 242 -14.23 -4.00 12.75
C MET A 242 -13.32 -5.13 13.27
N SER A 243 -13.86 -6.34 13.48
CA SER A 243 -13.12 -7.47 14.05
C SER A 243 -13.01 -8.61 13.04
N TYR A 244 -11.78 -9.07 12.81
CA TYR A 244 -11.52 -10.29 12.06
C TYR A 244 -11.61 -11.48 13.00
N HIS A 245 -12.53 -12.41 12.74
CA HIS A 245 -12.71 -13.67 13.45
C HIS A 245 -12.15 -14.81 12.60
N VAL A 246 -11.16 -15.51 13.13
CA VAL A 246 -10.41 -16.53 12.40
C VAL A 246 -10.48 -17.86 13.13
N HIS A 247 -11.12 -18.83 12.50
CA HIS A 247 -11.09 -20.22 12.95
C HIS A 247 -10.03 -21.00 12.17
N LEU A 248 -9.19 -21.74 12.89
CA LEU A 248 -8.18 -22.61 12.30
C LEU A 248 -8.41 -24.06 12.70
N ASP A 249 -8.24 -24.94 11.72
CA ASP A 249 -8.15 -26.39 11.89
C ASP A 249 -7.21 -26.95 10.83
N LEU A 250 -5.94 -27.04 11.19
CA LEU A 250 -4.83 -27.30 10.27
C LEU A 250 -3.96 -28.45 10.76
N ARG A 251 -3.19 -29.05 9.86
CA ARG A 251 -2.22 -30.11 10.18
C ARG A 251 -0.82 -29.72 9.72
N SER A 252 0.18 -30.14 10.48
CA SER A 252 1.58 -30.07 10.07
C SER A 252 1.96 -31.27 9.21
N GLU A 253 3.13 -31.21 8.56
CA GLU A 253 3.73 -32.34 7.85
C GLU A 253 3.95 -33.56 8.77
N LYS A 254 4.15 -33.32 10.07
CA LYS A 254 4.32 -34.37 11.09
C LYS A 254 2.98 -34.91 11.61
N GLY A 255 1.85 -34.50 11.04
CA GLY A 255 0.50 -34.94 11.41
C GLY A 255 -0.09 -34.26 12.65
N ARG A 256 0.69 -33.42 13.35
CA ARG A 256 0.24 -32.63 14.52
C ARG A 256 -0.86 -31.67 14.10
N ARG A 257 -1.86 -31.47 14.95
CA ARG A 257 -3.04 -30.64 14.64
C ARG A 257 -2.99 -29.33 15.40
N ALA A 258 -3.27 -28.24 14.68
CA ALA A 258 -3.51 -26.92 15.26
C ALA A 258 -4.97 -26.56 15.11
N ARG A 259 -5.67 -26.30 16.21
CA ARG A 259 -7.08 -25.92 16.18
C ARG A 259 -7.36 -24.75 17.13
N GLY A 260 -8.15 -23.77 16.71
CA GLY A 260 -8.60 -22.73 17.62
C GLY A 260 -9.16 -21.52 16.91
N GLU A 261 -9.30 -20.43 17.67
CA GLU A 261 -9.91 -19.18 17.26
C GLU A 261 -8.95 -18.04 17.55
N LEU A 262 -8.85 -17.09 16.62
CA LEU A 262 -8.11 -15.85 16.78
C LEU A 262 -9.02 -14.68 16.43
N THR A 263 -8.84 -13.56 17.12
CA THR A 263 -9.52 -12.31 16.81
C THR A 263 -8.51 -11.19 16.61
N LEU A 264 -8.73 -10.35 15.60
CA LEU A 264 -7.91 -9.16 15.36
C LEU A 264 -8.79 -7.93 15.16
N GLN A 265 -8.63 -6.95 16.04
CA GLN A 265 -9.41 -5.72 16.01
C GLN A 265 -8.78 -4.66 15.10
N ALA A 266 -9.48 -4.26 14.05
CA ALA A 266 -9.15 -3.10 13.24
C ALA A 266 -9.57 -1.79 13.94
N SER A 267 -8.93 -0.68 13.59
CA SER A 267 -9.26 0.66 14.06
C SER A 267 -9.52 1.59 12.87
N PRO A 268 -10.64 2.33 12.84
CA PRO A 268 -10.91 3.31 11.78
C PRO A 268 -9.73 4.29 11.62
N GLY A 269 -9.33 4.53 10.36
CA GLY A 269 -8.24 5.46 10.03
C GLY A 269 -6.81 4.96 10.29
N ARG A 270 -6.59 3.86 11.02
CA ARG A 270 -5.25 3.28 11.27
C ARG A 270 -4.88 2.19 10.27
N LEU A 271 -4.88 2.57 9.00
CA LEU A 271 -4.65 1.68 7.87
C LEU A 271 -3.69 2.34 6.88
N VAL A 272 -3.17 1.54 5.96
CA VAL A 272 -2.46 2.04 4.78
C VAL A 272 -3.39 1.86 3.58
N PRO A 273 -3.65 2.92 2.81
CA PRO A 273 -4.57 2.84 1.69
C PRO A 273 -4.05 1.87 0.61
N PRO A 274 -4.95 1.34 -0.23
CA PRO A 274 -4.56 0.47 -1.32
C PRO A 274 -3.61 1.20 -2.28
N LEU A 275 -2.51 0.53 -2.60
CA LEU A 275 -1.52 0.96 -3.58
C LEU A 275 -1.44 -0.10 -4.67
N GLU A 276 -1.53 0.33 -5.91
CA GLU A 276 -1.39 -0.54 -7.07
C GLU A 276 -0.30 -0.01 -8.00
N ILE A 277 0.54 -0.93 -8.47
CA ILE A 277 1.56 -0.70 -9.47
C ILE A 277 1.09 -1.43 -10.72
N THR A 278 1.06 -0.72 -11.84
CA THR A 278 0.74 -1.26 -13.15
C THR A 278 1.96 -1.22 -14.06
N GLY A 279 2.02 -2.16 -14.99
CA GLY A 279 3.13 -2.32 -15.92
C GLY A 279 2.66 -2.70 -17.32
N ALA A 280 3.62 -3.08 -18.16
CA ALA A 280 3.35 -3.49 -19.52
C ALA A 280 2.44 -4.74 -19.58
N ARG A 281 1.68 -4.84 -20.68
CA ARG A 281 0.91 -6.06 -21.04
C ARG A 281 -0.06 -6.51 -19.95
N GLY A 282 -0.68 -5.55 -19.26
CA GLY A 282 -1.68 -5.79 -18.22
C GLY A 282 -1.11 -6.24 -16.86
N TRP A 283 0.21 -6.25 -16.68
CA TRP A 283 0.82 -6.59 -15.41
C TRP A 283 0.37 -5.60 -14.31
N ARG A 284 0.03 -6.14 -13.13
CA ARG A 284 -0.28 -5.36 -11.93
C ARG A 284 0.02 -6.13 -10.66
N THR A 285 0.34 -5.39 -9.62
CA THR A 285 0.41 -5.86 -8.23
C THR A 285 0.00 -4.74 -7.29
N GLY A 286 -0.58 -5.09 -6.16
CA GLY A 286 -0.94 -4.12 -5.16
C GLY A 286 -1.05 -4.73 -3.78
N TYR A 287 -1.18 -3.84 -2.81
CA TYR A 287 -1.35 -4.18 -1.41
C TYR A 287 -2.14 -3.09 -0.70
N VAL A 288 -2.72 -3.47 0.43
CA VAL A 288 -3.36 -2.61 1.41
C VAL A 288 -3.00 -3.14 2.79
N VAL A 289 -2.96 -2.27 3.80
CA VAL A 289 -2.77 -2.71 5.19
C VAL A 289 -4.01 -2.31 5.99
N PRO A 290 -5.03 -3.19 6.08
CA PRO A 290 -6.26 -2.89 6.79
C PRO A 290 -6.05 -2.73 8.30
N VAL A 291 -5.07 -3.46 8.88
CA VAL A 291 -4.75 -3.37 10.31
C VAL A 291 -3.25 -3.16 10.50
N MET A 292 -2.85 -1.92 10.72
CA MET A 292 -1.45 -1.59 11.06
C MET A 292 -1.06 -2.05 12.46
N SER A 293 -2.02 -2.01 13.39
CA SER A 293 -1.89 -2.50 14.76
C SER A 293 -3.28 -2.69 15.33
N GLY A 294 -3.56 -3.89 15.80
CA GLY A 294 -4.85 -4.25 16.39
C GLY A 294 -4.68 -5.09 17.65
N ALA A 295 -5.64 -5.00 18.56
CA ALA A 295 -5.72 -5.94 19.67
C ALA A 295 -5.90 -7.35 19.12
N LEU A 296 -5.05 -8.27 19.57
CA LEU A 296 -5.11 -9.68 19.24
C LEU A 296 -5.59 -10.46 20.47
N GLY A 297 -6.46 -11.43 20.23
CA GLY A 297 -6.92 -12.35 21.26
C GLY A 297 -7.26 -13.73 20.70
N GLY A 298 -7.58 -14.65 21.59
CA GLY A 298 -7.95 -16.02 21.26
C GLY A 298 -6.85 -17.03 21.58
N THR A 299 -7.08 -18.26 21.15
CA THR A 299 -6.26 -19.41 21.57
C THR A 299 -6.11 -20.44 20.46
N LEU A 300 -4.96 -21.11 20.43
CA LEU A 300 -4.71 -22.29 19.61
C LEU A 300 -4.35 -23.48 20.48
N ASP A 301 -5.02 -24.61 20.26
CA ASP A 301 -4.67 -25.90 20.82
C ASP A 301 -3.79 -26.68 19.84
N ILE A 302 -2.58 -27.04 20.27
CA ILE A 302 -1.61 -27.85 19.53
C ILE A 302 -1.35 -29.14 20.31
N ASP A 303 -1.89 -30.27 19.84
CA ASP A 303 -1.77 -31.59 20.49
C ASP A 303 -2.08 -31.57 22.01
N GLY A 304 -3.06 -30.78 22.43
CA GLY A 304 -3.50 -30.66 23.83
C GLY A 304 -2.78 -29.55 24.63
N GLU A 305 -1.76 -28.91 24.06
CA GLU A 305 -1.17 -27.69 24.61
C GLU A 305 -1.94 -26.46 24.12
N ARG A 306 -2.51 -25.69 25.04
CA ARG A 306 -3.20 -24.43 24.72
C ARG A 306 -2.21 -23.27 24.71
N ILE A 307 -2.26 -22.49 23.65
CA ILE A 307 -1.44 -21.29 23.45
C ILE A 307 -2.39 -20.09 23.43
N SER A 308 -2.16 -19.10 24.30
CA SER A 308 -2.95 -17.88 24.34
C SER A 308 -2.31 -16.73 23.57
N PHE A 309 -3.15 -15.96 22.89
CA PHE A 309 -2.81 -14.70 22.24
C PHE A 309 -3.46 -13.49 22.90
N ASP A 310 -4.15 -13.67 24.03
CA ASP A 310 -4.82 -12.60 24.74
C ASP A 310 -3.84 -11.52 25.23
N GLY A 311 -4.24 -10.26 25.07
CA GLY A 311 -3.36 -9.12 25.34
C GLY A 311 -2.25 -8.96 24.30
N GLY A 312 -2.31 -9.71 23.20
CA GLY A 312 -1.39 -9.60 22.09
C GLY A 312 -1.68 -8.42 21.17
N SER A 313 -0.84 -8.30 20.15
CA SER A 313 -0.99 -7.33 19.06
C SER A 313 -0.91 -8.04 17.72
N GLY A 314 -1.73 -7.62 16.76
CA GLY A 314 -1.70 -8.13 15.40
C GLY A 314 -1.57 -7.05 14.34
N TYR A 315 -1.13 -7.49 13.18
CA TYR A 315 -1.00 -6.78 11.92
C TYR A 315 -1.69 -7.59 10.84
N HIS A 316 -2.36 -6.92 9.90
CA HIS A 316 -2.96 -7.56 8.75
C HIS A 316 -2.71 -6.72 7.50
N ASP A 317 -2.20 -7.37 6.45
CA ASP A 317 -2.20 -6.85 5.09
C ASP A 317 -2.90 -7.80 4.10
N HIS A 318 -3.31 -7.21 3.00
CA HIS A 318 -3.89 -7.90 1.86
C HIS A 318 -3.10 -7.50 0.62
N ASN A 319 -2.65 -8.50 -0.13
CA ASN A 319 -1.83 -8.31 -1.31
C ASN A 319 -2.46 -9.05 -2.49
N TRP A 320 -2.35 -8.49 -3.69
CA TRP A 320 -2.85 -9.07 -4.93
C TRP A 320 -1.90 -8.81 -6.11
N GLY A 321 -2.00 -9.61 -7.17
CA GLY A 321 -1.30 -9.34 -8.42
C GLY A 321 -0.67 -10.55 -9.08
N PHE A 322 0.15 -10.24 -10.07
CA PHE A 322 1.00 -11.19 -10.79
C PHE A 322 2.39 -11.20 -10.16
N TRP A 323 2.74 -12.30 -9.48
CA TRP A 323 3.90 -12.38 -8.58
C TRP A 323 5.14 -13.02 -9.19
N GLN A 324 5.07 -13.47 -10.44
CA GLN A 324 6.23 -14.02 -11.13
C GLN A 324 7.34 -12.97 -11.25
N GLY A 325 8.54 -13.31 -10.76
CA GLY A 325 9.70 -12.41 -10.79
C GLY A 325 9.58 -11.16 -9.89
N VAL A 326 8.52 -11.04 -9.09
CA VAL A 326 8.35 -9.95 -8.13
C VAL A 326 9.18 -10.23 -6.88
N SER A 327 9.88 -9.21 -6.39
CA SER A 327 10.47 -9.20 -5.06
C SER A 327 10.08 -7.93 -4.32
N TRP A 328 10.28 -7.89 -3.01
CA TRP A 328 10.04 -6.68 -2.23
C TRP A 328 10.96 -6.58 -1.03
N GLN A 329 11.03 -5.37 -0.48
CA GLN A 329 11.48 -5.09 0.88
C GLN A 329 10.27 -4.55 1.64
N TRP A 330 9.98 -5.10 2.80
CA TRP A 330 8.84 -4.70 3.62
C TRP A 330 9.23 -4.72 5.09
N GLY A 331 8.69 -3.82 5.89
CA GLY A 331 8.92 -3.89 7.33
C GLY A 331 8.05 -2.93 8.13
N GLN A 332 7.74 -3.35 9.34
CA GLN A 332 6.81 -2.68 10.22
C GLN A 332 7.27 -2.73 11.68
N VAL A 333 6.94 -1.66 12.42
CA VAL A 333 7.12 -1.57 13.86
C VAL A 333 6.01 -0.76 14.48
N GLN A 334 5.59 -1.15 15.69
CA GLN A 334 4.66 -0.38 16.51
C GLN A 334 5.27 -0.02 17.87
N HIS A 335 4.96 1.18 18.36
CA HIS A 335 5.33 1.61 19.70
C HIS A 335 4.33 2.64 20.22
N GLY A 336 3.66 2.31 21.33
CA GLY A 336 2.58 3.12 21.88
C GLY A 336 1.44 3.26 20.86
N ASP A 337 1.11 4.49 20.51
CA ASP A 337 0.07 4.85 19.55
C ASP A 337 0.59 5.15 18.13
N VAL A 338 1.87 4.82 17.83
CA VAL A 338 2.45 4.98 16.49
C VAL A 338 2.81 3.65 15.88
N SER A 339 2.44 3.50 14.62
CA SER A 339 2.90 2.44 13.73
C SER A 339 3.68 3.03 12.56
N LEU A 340 4.80 2.41 12.22
CA LEU A 340 5.58 2.73 11.03
C LEU A 340 5.58 1.54 10.10
N LEU A 341 5.49 1.83 8.81
CA LEU A 341 5.60 0.84 7.75
C LEU A 341 6.45 1.41 6.62
N TYR A 342 7.39 0.61 6.13
CA TYR A 342 8.06 0.87 4.86
C TYR A 342 7.86 -0.29 3.90
N GLY A 343 7.91 0.02 2.62
CA GLY A 343 7.83 -0.99 1.58
C GLY A 343 8.44 -0.51 0.28
N ARG A 344 8.99 -1.44 -0.49
CA ARG A 344 9.39 -1.23 -1.88
C ARG A 344 9.18 -2.52 -2.66
N VAL A 345 8.43 -2.44 -3.73
CA VAL A 345 8.19 -3.55 -4.65
C VAL A 345 9.12 -3.41 -5.85
N PHE A 346 9.72 -4.53 -6.24
CA PHE A 346 10.56 -4.65 -7.42
C PHE A 346 9.82 -5.53 -8.44
N PRO A 347 9.20 -4.93 -9.48
CA PRO A 347 8.58 -5.68 -10.56
C PRO A 347 9.63 -6.46 -11.36
N PRO A 348 9.23 -7.48 -12.13
CA PRO A 348 10.10 -8.05 -13.14
C PRO A 348 10.37 -7.02 -14.25
N ARG A 349 11.59 -7.01 -14.82
CA ARG A 349 12.04 -5.97 -15.77
C ARG A 349 11.20 -5.90 -17.04
N GLU A 350 10.64 -7.04 -17.44
CA GLU A 350 9.72 -7.17 -18.56
C GLU A 350 8.33 -6.55 -18.33
N ALA A 351 7.97 -6.27 -17.07
CA ALA A 351 6.73 -5.59 -16.70
C ALA A 351 6.95 -4.09 -16.46
N ALA A 352 7.97 -3.72 -15.70
CA ALA A 352 8.34 -2.34 -15.43
C ALA A 352 9.81 -2.21 -15.00
N ASP A 353 10.37 -1.00 -15.14
CA ASP A 353 11.73 -0.70 -14.67
C ASP A 353 11.77 -0.70 -13.12
N PRO A 354 12.44 -1.66 -12.48
CA PRO A 354 12.42 -1.79 -11.01
C PRO A 354 13.09 -0.61 -10.30
N ASP A 355 14.02 0.06 -10.99
CA ASP A 355 14.76 1.19 -10.44
C ASP A 355 13.91 2.45 -10.37
N ARG A 356 12.80 2.50 -11.14
CA ARG A 356 11.84 3.62 -11.18
C ARG A 356 10.65 3.46 -10.25
N VAL A 357 10.46 2.29 -9.65
CA VAL A 357 9.41 2.08 -8.64
C VAL A 357 9.91 2.59 -7.30
N PRO A 358 9.33 3.67 -6.76
CA PRO A 358 9.76 4.22 -5.49
C PRO A 358 9.38 3.28 -4.34
N GLY A 359 10.18 3.30 -3.28
CA GLY A 359 9.71 2.82 -1.98
C GLY A 359 8.77 3.82 -1.33
N PHE A 360 8.24 3.47 -0.17
CA PHE A 360 7.56 4.41 0.71
C PHE A 360 7.94 4.19 2.18
N LEU A 361 7.72 5.22 2.99
CA LEU A 361 7.67 5.15 4.44
C LEU A 361 6.41 5.89 4.91
N GLY A 362 5.61 5.23 5.73
CA GLY A 362 4.42 5.79 6.38
C GLY A 362 4.56 5.79 7.90
N VAL A 363 4.11 6.88 8.52
CA VAL A 363 3.97 7.02 9.98
C VAL A 363 2.51 7.27 10.28
N ILE A 364 1.91 6.39 11.07
CA ILE A 364 0.48 6.38 11.37
C ILE A 364 0.32 6.46 12.88
N GLY A 365 -0.44 7.44 13.34
CA GLY A 365 -0.73 7.68 14.75
C GLY A 365 -2.10 7.15 15.16
N ALA A 366 -2.53 7.59 16.35
CA ALA A 366 -3.80 7.17 16.93
C ALA A 366 -5.03 7.51 16.07
N ASP A 367 -4.95 8.64 15.39
CA ASP A 367 -6.02 9.27 14.61
C ASP A 367 -5.85 9.04 13.09
N GLY A 368 -4.91 8.17 12.72
CA GLY A 368 -4.57 7.88 11.33
C GLY A 368 -3.24 8.49 10.89
N PRO A 369 -3.06 8.75 9.58
CA PRO A 369 -1.76 9.12 9.04
C PRO A 369 -1.19 10.41 9.63
N ILE A 370 0.07 10.35 10.08
CA ILE A 370 0.86 11.54 10.46
C ILE A 370 1.67 12.02 9.26
N GLY A 371 2.19 11.10 8.44
CA GLY A 371 2.88 11.45 7.21
C GLY A 371 3.29 10.23 6.38
N TYR A 372 3.43 10.46 5.08
CA TYR A 372 3.98 9.50 4.12
C TYR A 372 5.07 10.17 3.29
N THR A 373 6.04 9.39 2.83
CA THR A 373 6.99 9.85 1.83
C THR A 373 7.38 8.72 0.87
N THR A 374 7.66 9.08 -0.37
CA THR A 374 8.35 8.23 -1.36
C THR A 374 9.84 8.53 -1.45
N GLY A 375 10.30 9.62 -0.80
CA GLY A 375 11.71 9.96 -0.62
C GLY A 375 12.34 9.06 0.44
N VAL A 376 12.39 7.76 0.17
CA VAL A 376 12.88 6.74 1.08
C VAL A 376 14.09 6.01 0.51
N THR A 377 15.08 5.77 1.36
CA THR A 377 16.21 4.87 1.10
C THR A 377 16.10 3.67 2.02
N ILE A 378 16.15 2.47 1.47
CA ILE A 378 16.13 1.20 2.20
C ILE A 378 17.42 0.46 1.84
N THR A 379 18.28 0.26 2.83
CA THR A 379 19.54 -0.48 2.67
C THR A 379 19.57 -1.67 3.60
N GLU A 380 20.06 -2.80 3.10
CA GLU A 380 20.19 -4.03 3.87
C GLU A 380 21.64 -4.47 3.92
N THR A 381 22.08 -4.92 5.10
CA THR A 381 23.38 -5.55 5.30
C THR A 381 23.20 -7.04 5.49
N ASN A 382 23.97 -7.83 4.75
CA ASN A 382 23.94 -9.29 4.79
C ASN A 382 25.25 -9.85 5.36
N ASP A 383 25.18 -11.04 5.94
CA ASP A 383 26.37 -11.83 6.28
C ASP A 383 27.02 -12.42 4.99
N PRO A 384 28.22 -13.03 5.07
CA PRO A 384 28.88 -13.66 3.92
C PRO A 384 28.09 -14.79 3.25
N THR A 385 27.09 -15.36 3.94
CA THR A 385 26.19 -16.39 3.40
C THR A 385 24.95 -15.81 2.72
N GLY A 386 24.84 -14.47 2.69
CA GLY A 386 23.70 -13.75 2.11
C GLY A 386 22.48 -13.64 3.03
N ARG A 387 22.63 -13.95 4.33
CA ARG A 387 21.54 -13.82 5.30
C ARG A 387 21.43 -12.37 5.80
N PRO A 388 20.22 -11.80 5.89
CA PRO A 388 20.02 -10.46 6.42
C PRO A 388 20.51 -10.33 7.87
N GLN A 389 21.28 -9.29 8.17
CA GLN A 389 21.74 -8.94 9.52
C GLN A 389 21.14 -7.63 10.02
N ALA A 390 21.01 -6.63 9.14
CA ALA A 390 20.45 -5.35 9.51
C ALA A 390 19.77 -4.65 8.33
N ILE A 391 18.76 -3.84 8.61
CA ILE A 391 18.11 -2.96 7.62
C ILE A 391 18.16 -1.53 8.16
N SER A 392 18.52 -0.58 7.31
CA SER A 392 18.41 0.86 7.60
C SER A 392 17.43 1.49 6.62
N VAL A 393 16.50 2.27 7.16
CA VAL A 393 15.48 3.00 6.41
C VAL A 393 15.58 4.48 6.77
N GLN A 394 15.67 5.33 5.77
CA GLN A 394 15.61 6.78 5.93
C GLN A 394 14.53 7.32 5.01
N GLY A 395 13.51 7.96 5.58
CA GLY A 395 12.48 8.65 4.83
C GLY A 395 12.50 10.15 5.12
N GLN A 396 12.41 10.96 4.06
CA GLN A 396 12.37 12.42 4.15
C GLN A 396 11.28 13.00 3.24
N SER A 397 10.59 14.04 3.70
CA SER A 397 9.70 14.87 2.89
C SER A 397 9.84 16.35 3.28
N ASP A 398 9.54 17.22 2.32
CA ASP A 398 9.53 18.68 2.54
C ASP A 398 8.50 19.08 3.61
N ASP A 399 7.42 18.30 3.73
CA ASP A 399 6.28 18.54 4.62
C ASP A 399 6.48 18.03 6.06
N GLY A 400 7.73 17.78 6.47
CA GLY A 400 8.08 17.58 7.88
C GLY A 400 8.18 16.13 8.35
N LEU A 401 8.33 15.17 7.44
CA LEU A 401 8.77 13.82 7.77
C LEU A 401 10.29 13.73 7.60
N ASP A 402 11.01 13.41 8.67
CA ASP A 402 12.44 13.04 8.66
C ASP A 402 12.62 11.92 9.67
N VAL A 403 12.61 10.68 9.21
CA VAL A 403 12.60 9.50 10.08
C VAL A 403 13.72 8.55 9.66
N ARG A 404 14.45 8.06 10.65
CA ARG A 404 15.46 7.01 10.51
C ARG A 404 15.05 5.80 11.34
N MET A 405 15.09 4.63 10.71
CA MET A 405 14.82 3.35 11.34
C MET A 405 16.02 2.44 11.13
N SER A 406 16.51 1.80 12.19
CA SER A 406 17.54 0.77 12.11
C SER A 406 16.99 -0.52 12.71
N PHE A 407 16.95 -1.57 11.92
CA PHE A 407 16.47 -2.89 12.30
C PHE A 407 17.66 -3.83 12.48
N ALA A 408 17.82 -4.38 13.67
CA ALA A 408 18.77 -5.46 13.93
C ALA A 408 18.04 -6.80 13.84
N VAL A 409 18.45 -7.65 12.90
CA VAL A 409 17.84 -8.97 12.70
C VAL A 409 18.31 -9.92 13.80
N GLU A 410 17.36 -10.48 14.55
CA GLU A 410 17.61 -11.48 15.58
C GLU A 410 17.47 -12.90 15.03
N SER A 411 16.48 -13.12 14.17
CA SER A 411 16.19 -14.43 13.60
C SER A 411 15.44 -14.33 12.28
N THR A 412 15.64 -15.31 11.41
CA THR A 412 15.00 -15.39 10.10
C THR A 412 14.27 -16.72 9.92
N VAL A 413 13.10 -16.68 9.30
CA VAL A 413 12.38 -17.85 8.79
C VAL A 413 12.41 -17.80 7.28
N THR A 414 12.89 -18.87 6.64
CA THR A 414 12.93 -18.96 5.17
C THR A 414 11.89 -19.96 4.70
N THR A 415 10.93 -19.47 3.93
CA THR A 415 10.02 -20.34 3.17
C THR A 415 10.66 -20.60 1.81
N ARG A 416 11.25 -21.78 1.65
CA ARG A 416 11.93 -22.17 0.41
C ARG A 416 10.92 -22.44 -0.70
N GLY A 417 11.28 -22.05 -1.92
CA GLY A 417 10.50 -22.42 -3.10
C GLY A 417 9.08 -21.88 -3.05
N ALA A 418 8.91 -20.57 -2.86
CA ALA A 418 7.73 -19.87 -3.35
C ALA A 418 7.74 -19.94 -4.90
N GLY A 419 7.63 -21.16 -5.44
CA GLY A 419 7.97 -21.58 -6.80
C GLY A 419 7.16 -22.83 -7.22
N SER A 420 6.61 -23.59 -6.27
CA SER A 420 5.48 -24.49 -6.51
C SER A 420 4.27 -24.03 -5.69
N GLY A 421 3.15 -23.84 -6.37
CA GLY A 421 1.94 -23.26 -5.78
C GLY A 421 1.76 -21.78 -6.14
N PRO A 422 0.69 -21.13 -5.65
CA PRO A 422 0.24 -19.89 -6.23
C PRO A 422 1.15 -18.66 -6.06
N ARG A 423 2.06 -18.68 -5.08
CA ARG A 423 3.06 -17.61 -4.86
C ARG A 423 4.36 -17.86 -5.65
N ALA A 424 4.30 -18.50 -6.81
CA ALA A 424 5.48 -18.90 -7.56
C ALA A 424 6.28 -17.69 -8.13
N SER A 425 7.03 -17.00 -7.28
CA SER A 425 8.03 -15.99 -7.66
C SER A 425 9.35 -16.63 -8.11
N GLY A 426 9.60 -17.89 -7.74
CA GLY A 426 10.88 -18.58 -7.95
C GLY A 426 11.96 -18.18 -6.94
N LEU A 427 11.58 -17.43 -5.90
CA LEU A 427 12.46 -16.87 -4.89
C LEU A 427 12.17 -17.49 -3.50
N ASP A 428 13.15 -17.45 -2.62
CA ASP A 428 12.97 -17.78 -1.21
C ASP A 428 12.41 -16.57 -0.47
N PHE A 429 11.31 -16.77 0.25
CA PHE A 429 10.69 -15.73 1.05
C PHE A 429 11.29 -15.75 2.46
N ILE A 430 11.87 -14.63 2.89
CA ILE A 430 12.54 -14.48 4.18
C ILE A 430 11.73 -13.54 5.05
N GLN A 431 11.26 -14.08 6.17
CA GLN A 431 10.62 -13.33 7.24
C GLN A 431 11.64 -13.11 8.35
N MET A 432 11.79 -11.86 8.78
CA MET A 432 12.79 -11.44 9.73
C MET A 432 12.11 -10.91 10.99
N ARG A 433 12.67 -11.31 12.13
CA ARG A 433 12.32 -10.81 13.45
C ARG A 433 13.51 -10.06 14.00
N GLY A 434 13.24 -8.96 14.69
CA GLY A 434 14.29 -8.17 15.26
C GLY A 434 13.77 -7.00 16.06
N THR A 435 14.68 -6.07 16.30
CA THR A 435 14.41 -4.87 17.07
C THR A 435 14.71 -3.65 16.20
N TYR A 436 13.73 -2.75 16.10
CA TYR A 436 13.90 -1.45 15.47
C TYR A 436 14.34 -0.41 16.50
N THR A 437 15.25 0.46 16.11
CA THR A 437 15.50 1.75 16.75
C THR A 437 15.02 2.83 15.78
N VAL A 438 14.09 3.67 16.23
CA VAL A 438 13.42 4.69 15.41
C VAL A 438 13.72 6.06 16.00
N THR A 439 14.23 6.97 15.18
CA THR A 439 14.52 8.35 15.56
C THR A 439 14.04 9.33 14.49
N GLY A 440 13.70 10.55 14.88
CA GLY A 440 13.38 11.63 13.96
C GLY A 440 12.08 12.34 14.28
N ARG A 441 11.37 12.79 13.25
CA ARG A 441 10.13 13.56 13.38
C ARG A 441 9.14 13.20 12.26
N ALA A 442 7.86 13.16 12.61
CA ALA A 442 6.75 13.11 11.67
C ALA A 442 5.74 14.20 12.06
N GLY A 443 5.58 15.21 11.22
CA GLY A 443 4.79 16.40 11.54
C GLY A 443 5.31 17.09 12.81
N ASN A 444 4.45 17.26 13.81
CA ASN A 444 4.83 17.84 15.11
C ASN A 444 5.35 16.82 16.13
N ARG A 445 5.41 15.53 15.75
CA ARG A 445 5.74 14.44 16.67
C ARG A 445 7.20 14.05 16.57
N ARG A 446 7.93 14.15 17.68
CA ARG A 446 9.27 13.56 17.82
C ARG A 446 9.15 12.04 18.02
N LEU A 447 9.97 11.30 17.31
CA LEU A 447 10.11 9.85 17.42
C LEU A 447 11.49 9.54 17.99
N ASP A 448 11.53 8.74 19.05
CA ASP A 448 12.76 8.29 19.70
C ASP A 448 12.39 7.06 20.54
N PHE A 449 12.47 5.87 19.95
CA PHE A 449 12.10 4.63 20.63
C PHE A 449 12.79 3.41 20.05
N THR A 450 12.80 2.33 20.84
CA THR A 450 13.22 1.00 20.42
C THR A 450 12.07 0.04 20.67
N ALA A 451 11.72 -0.76 19.65
CA ALA A 451 10.61 -1.70 19.74
C ALA A 451 10.85 -2.94 18.88
N PRO A 452 10.30 -4.11 19.28
CA PRO A 452 10.32 -5.28 18.42
C PRO A 452 9.49 -5.02 17.16
N GLY A 453 9.92 -5.56 16.03
CA GLY A 453 9.15 -5.50 14.79
C GLY A 453 9.48 -6.66 13.85
N SER A 454 8.97 -6.56 12.63
CA SER A 454 9.24 -7.53 11.57
C SER A 454 9.68 -6.85 10.28
N ALA A 455 10.41 -7.60 9.46
CA ALA A 455 10.74 -7.22 8.09
C ALA A 455 10.68 -8.45 7.20
N GLU A 456 10.47 -8.25 5.90
CA GLU A 456 10.30 -9.33 4.94
C GLU A 456 10.99 -8.98 3.62
N THR A 457 11.60 -9.97 2.98
CA THR A 457 12.23 -9.81 1.67
C THR A 457 12.21 -11.13 0.88
N PHE A 458 12.48 -11.05 -0.42
CA PHE A 458 12.85 -12.21 -1.22
C PHE A 458 14.35 -12.30 -1.48
N ARG A 459 14.81 -13.53 -1.74
CA ARG A 459 16.16 -13.83 -2.24
C ARG A 459 16.09 -14.87 -3.35
N GLY A 460 16.97 -14.74 -4.34
CA GLY A 460 17.24 -15.85 -5.26
C GLY A 460 17.80 -17.05 -4.50
N GLN A 461 17.63 -18.27 -5.04
CA GLN A 461 18.22 -19.46 -4.43
C GLN A 461 19.73 -19.25 -4.24
N ALA A 462 20.23 -19.56 -3.04
CA ALA A 462 21.66 -19.49 -2.76
C ALA A 462 22.44 -20.36 -3.77
N PRO A 463 23.54 -19.86 -4.38
CA PRO A 463 24.37 -20.66 -5.25
C PRO A 463 24.88 -21.90 -4.49
N GLY A 464 24.47 -23.10 -4.90
CA GLY A 464 24.94 -24.36 -4.33
C GLY A 464 23.93 -25.17 -3.50
N ALA A 465 22.67 -24.73 -3.37
CA ALA A 465 21.63 -25.61 -2.83
C ALA A 465 21.35 -26.75 -3.84
N PRO A 466 21.42 -28.04 -3.44
CA PRO A 466 21.12 -29.14 -4.36
C PRO A 466 19.66 -29.02 -4.81
N GLN A 467 19.45 -28.94 -6.13
CA GLN A 467 18.12 -29.11 -6.70
C GLN A 467 17.60 -30.47 -6.24
N SER A 468 16.52 -30.49 -5.47
CA SER A 468 15.82 -31.73 -5.16
C SER A 468 15.30 -32.29 -6.47
N GLY A 469 16.04 -33.27 -7.01
CA GLY A 469 15.77 -33.87 -8.30
C GLY A 469 14.34 -34.40 -8.36
N ARG A 470 13.62 -34.04 -9.42
CA ARG A 470 12.47 -34.81 -9.89
C ARG A 470 13.00 -36.19 -10.28
N GLY A 471 12.87 -37.16 -9.38
CA GLY A 471 13.00 -38.57 -9.71
C GLY A 471 11.85 -38.95 -10.64
N GLY A 472 12.08 -38.88 -11.95
CA GLY A 472 11.24 -39.53 -12.93
C GLY A 472 11.38 -41.04 -12.75
N ALA A 473 10.31 -41.69 -12.31
CA ALA A 473 10.19 -43.13 -12.39
C ALA A 473 10.05 -43.53 -13.87
N GLY A 474 11.16 -43.99 -14.45
CA GLY A 474 11.13 -44.88 -15.59
C GLY A 474 11.14 -46.31 -15.07
N GLY A 475 10.03 -47.02 -15.26
CA GLY A 475 9.81 -48.43 -14.93
C GLY A 475 8.46 -48.86 -15.44
#